data_AF-A0A949F878-F1
#
_entry.id   AF-A0A949F878-F1
#
_cell.length_a   1.000
_cell.length_b   1.000
_cell.length_c   1.000
_cell.angle_alpha   90.00
_cell.angle_beta   90.00
_cell.angle_gamma   90.00
#
_symmetry.space_group_name_H-M   'P 1'
#
loop_
_entity.id
_entity.type
_entity.pdbx_description
1 polymer ?
#
loop_
_entity_poly.entity_id
_entity_poly.type
_entity_poly.pdbx_seq_one_letter_code
_entity_poly.pdbx_strand_id
1 'polypeptide(L)'
;MAKTANATRVDVLIAGEKYVLKADLPVEYVQSLAKDVDDRIDELLTRNARLPLHKAAILTAINLADELAKLQESYDSLVQLIEKDESA
;
A
#
# COMPACT_ATOMS: atom_id res chain seq x y z
N MET A 1 8.79 27.51 -15.94
CA MET A 1 7.37 27.50 -16.35
C MET A 1 6.83 26.09 -16.14
N ALA A 2 5.65 25.99 -15.49
CA ALA A 2 4.71 24.87 -15.39
C ALA A 2 5.20 23.47 -14.95
N LYS A 3 5.04 23.15 -13.66
CA LYS A 3 4.66 21.79 -13.23
C LYS A 3 3.20 21.86 -12.76
N THR A 4 2.27 21.94 -13.72
CA THR A 4 0.86 21.71 -13.41
C THR A 4 0.73 20.21 -13.18
N ALA A 5 0.89 19.78 -11.92
CA ALA A 5 0.61 18.41 -11.52
C ALA A 5 -0.86 18.14 -11.84
N ASN A 6 -1.11 17.28 -12.82
CA ASN A 6 -2.44 16.82 -13.20
C ASN A 6 -2.91 15.82 -12.15
N ALA A 7 -3.13 16.35 -10.93
CA ALA A 7 -3.54 15.56 -9.80
C ALA A 7 -4.96 15.08 -10.06
N THR A 8 -5.08 13.78 -10.32
CA THR A 8 -6.34 13.16 -10.68
C THR A 8 -7.11 12.84 -9.40
N ARG A 9 -8.40 13.21 -9.39
CA ARG A 9 -9.31 12.83 -8.32
C ARG A 9 -9.87 11.45 -8.64
N VAL A 10 -9.73 10.53 -7.69
CA VAL A 10 -10.17 9.15 -7.83
C VAL A 10 -11.10 8.83 -6.67
N ASP A 11 -12.33 8.46 -7.00
CA ASP A 11 -13.30 7.99 -6.03
C ASP A 11 -13.06 6.49 -5.77
N VAL A 12 -12.90 6.13 -4.50
CA VAL A 12 -12.66 4.75 -4.06
C VAL A 12 -13.57 4.39 -2.90
N LEU A 13 -13.82 3.09 -2.71
CA LEU A 13 -14.55 2.53 -1.59
C LEU A 13 -13.55 1.69 -0.78
N ILE A 14 -13.39 2.00 0.51
CA ILE A 14 -12.51 1.27 1.42
C ILE A 14 -13.27 1.05 2.72
N ALA A 15 -13.35 -0.19 3.19
CA ALA A 15 -14.05 -0.60 4.39
C ALA A 15 -15.51 -0.13 4.46
N GLY A 16 -16.19 -0.08 3.31
CA GLY A 16 -17.57 0.42 3.20
C GLY A 16 -17.71 1.94 3.22
N GLU A 17 -16.62 2.70 3.31
CA GLU A 17 -16.63 4.16 3.27
C GLU A 17 -16.07 4.69 1.94
N LYS A 18 -16.69 5.76 1.43
CA LYS A 18 -16.27 6.40 0.18
C LYS A 18 -15.20 7.45 0.46
N TYR A 19 -14.09 7.36 -0.25
CA TYR A 19 -12.97 8.30 -0.18
C TYR A 19 -12.70 8.92 -1.54
N VAL A 20 -12.32 10.21 -1.53
CA VAL A 20 -11.86 10.92 -2.73
C VAL A 20 -10.36 11.13 -2.57
N LEU A 21 -9.57 10.35 -3.32
CA LEU A 21 -8.11 10.43 -3.29
C LEU A 21 -7.63 11.38 -4.38
N LYS A 22 -6.65 12.22 -4.05
CA LYS A 22 -5.95 13.07 -5.02
C LYS A 22 -4.55 12.49 -5.21
N ALA A 23 -4.27 11.97 -6.40
CA ALA A 23 -3.00 11.34 -6.71
C ALA A 23 -2.47 11.79 -8.08
N ASP A 24 -1.14 11.82 -8.21
CA ASP A 24 -0.44 12.02 -9.49
C ASP A 24 -0.16 10.68 -10.19
N LEU A 25 -0.98 9.65 -9.88
CA LEU A 25 -0.87 8.28 -10.37
C LEU A 25 -2.05 7.94 -11.29
N PRO A 26 -1.91 6.93 -12.18
CA PRO A 26 -3.03 6.46 -12.99
C PRO A 26 -4.23 6.06 -12.13
N VAL A 27 -5.44 6.36 -12.61
CA VAL A 27 -6.70 6.10 -11.90
C VAL A 27 -6.83 4.62 -11.56
N GLU A 28 -6.54 3.76 -12.53
CA GLU A 28 -6.63 2.30 -12.41
C GLU A 28 -5.67 1.77 -11.34
N TYR A 29 -4.48 2.38 -11.24
CA TYR A 29 -3.49 2.00 -10.23
C TYR A 29 -3.97 2.41 -8.84
N VAL A 30 -4.47 3.63 -8.65
CA VAL A 30 -5.01 4.09 -7.36
C VAL A 30 -6.20 3.23 -6.94
N GLN A 31 -7.08 2.86 -7.87
CA GLN A 31 -8.20 1.95 -7.60
C GLN A 31 -7.73 0.56 -7.19
N SER A 32 -6.69 0.03 -7.84
CA SER A 32 -6.10 -1.27 -7.46
C SER A 32 -5.50 -1.24 -6.05
N LEU A 33 -4.82 -0.16 -5.67
CA LEU A 33 -4.28 0.02 -4.32
C LEU A 33 -5.41 0.11 -3.27
N ALA A 34 -6.46 0.88 -3.56
CA ALA A 34 -7.61 0.97 -2.67
C ALA A 34 -8.29 -0.39 -2.48
N LYS A 35 -8.41 -1.17 -3.56
CA LYS A 35 -8.96 -2.53 -3.51
C LYS A 35 -8.09 -3.48 -2.69
N ASP A 36 -6.77 -3.47 -2.88
CA ASP A 36 -5.85 -4.32 -2.08
C ASP A 36 -5.97 -4.01 -0.58
N VAL A 37 -6.06 -2.72 -0.22
CA VAL A 37 -6.28 -2.31 1.18
C VAL A 37 -7.64 -2.77 1.69
N ASP A 38 -8.71 -2.65 0.89
CA ASP A 38 -10.07 -3.09 1.24
C ASP A 38 -10.11 -4.61 1.48
N ASP A 39 -9.57 -5.40 0.55
CA ASP A 39 -9.53 -6.87 0.63
C ASP A 39 -8.77 -7.33 1.91
N ARG A 40 -7.65 -6.67 2.26
CA ARG A 40 -6.89 -6.98 3.48
C ARG A 40 -7.64 -6.61 4.76
N ILE A 41 -8.37 -5.50 4.77
CA ILE A 41 -9.22 -5.12 5.91
C ILE A 41 -10.36 -6.14 6.07
N ASP A 42 -11.02 -6.51 4.97
CA ASP A 42 -12.12 -7.47 4.99
C ASP A 42 -11.67 -8.86 5.47
N GLU A 43 -10.47 -9.30 5.07
CA GLU A 43 -9.87 -10.53 5.56
C GLU A 43 -9.67 -10.51 7.10
N LEU A 44 -9.16 -9.41 7.66
CA LEU A 44 -8.98 -9.26 9.09
C LEU A 44 -10.31 -9.26 9.86
N LEU A 45 -11.32 -8.59 9.31
CA LEU A 45 -12.66 -8.54 9.90
C LEU A 45 -13.36 -9.90 9.82
N THR A 46 -13.21 -10.62 8.72
CA THR A 46 -13.74 -11.97 8.53
C THR A 46 -13.12 -12.96 9.51
N ARG A 47 -11.80 -12.88 9.72
CA ARG A 47 -11.09 -13.73 10.70
C ARG A 47 -11.43 -13.37 12.15
N ASN A 48 -11.82 -12.13 12.42
CA ASN A 48 -12.11 -11.66 13.78
C ASN A 48 -13.28 -10.67 13.82
N ALA A 49 -14.50 -11.20 13.78
CA ALA A 49 -15.74 -10.40 13.70
C ALA A 49 -15.98 -9.42 14.86
N ARG A 50 -15.26 -9.55 15.99
CA ARG A 50 -15.34 -8.61 17.13
C ARG A 50 -14.32 -7.46 17.05
N LEU A 51 -13.44 -7.47 16.04
CA LEU A 51 -12.42 -6.44 15.87
C LEU A 51 -13.07 -5.15 15.36
N PRO A 52 -12.89 -4.01 16.05
CA PRO A 52 -13.35 -2.72 15.54
C PRO A 52 -12.64 -2.35 14.24
N LEU A 53 -13.37 -1.75 13.30
CA LEU A 53 -12.85 -1.38 11.98
C LEU A 53 -11.55 -0.56 12.04
N HIS A 54 -11.49 0.47 12.89
CA HIS A 54 -10.30 1.31 13.03
C HIS A 54 -9.06 0.51 13.48
N LYS A 55 -9.23 -0.55 14.29
CA LYS A 55 -8.12 -1.42 14.68
C LYS A 55 -7.69 -2.33 13.54
N ALA A 56 -8.64 -2.82 12.75
CA ALA A 56 -8.34 -3.58 11.54
C ALA A 56 -7.53 -2.72 10.55
N ALA A 57 -7.96 -1.48 10.30
CA ALA A 57 -7.25 -0.54 9.44
C ALA A 57 -5.81 -0.24 9.93
N ILE A 58 -5.63 0.00 11.24
CA ILE A 58 -4.29 0.19 11.83
C ILE A 58 -3.44 -1.07 11.66
N LEU A 59 -4.00 -2.26 11.89
CA LEU A 59 -3.27 -3.52 11.72
C LEU A 59 -2.87 -3.75 10.26
N THR A 60 -3.76 -3.45 9.31
CA THR A 60 -3.45 -3.48 7.87
C THR A 60 -2.29 -2.53 7.55
N ALA A 61 -2.31 -1.31 8.07
CA ALA A 61 -1.24 -0.33 7.85
C ALA A 61 0.11 -0.82 8.40
N ILE A 62 0.12 -1.43 9.59
CA ILE A 62 1.33 -2.01 10.19
C ILE A 62 1.85 -3.17 9.34
N ASN A 63 0.97 -4.08 8.90
CA ASN A 63 1.35 -5.22 8.07
C ASN A 63 1.96 -4.76 6.73
N LEU A 64 1.35 -3.78 6.07
CA LEU A 64 1.88 -3.20 4.83
C LEU A 64 3.25 -2.52 5.04
N ALA A 65 3.44 -1.83 6.16
CA ALA A 65 4.71 -1.21 6.49
C ALA A 65 5.82 -2.25 6.73
N ASP A 66 5.50 -3.37 7.40
CA ASP A 66 6.42 -4.49 7.61
C ASP A 66 6.78 -5.19 6.29
N GLU A 67 5.80 -5.43 5.40
CA GLU A 67 6.05 -5.97 4.05
C GLU A 67 7.00 -5.08 3.24
N LEU A 68 6.79 -3.75 3.29
CA LEU A 68 7.67 -2.79 2.62
C LEU A 68 9.08 -2.82 3.21
N ALA A 69 9.22 -2.85 4.54
CA ALA A 69 10.52 -2.88 5.20
C ALA A 69 11.31 -4.15 4.84
N LYS A 70 10.65 -5.31 4.85
CA LYS A 70 11.27 -6.59 4.44
C LYS A 70 11.68 -6.59 2.96
N LEU A 71 10.88 -5.97 2.10
CA LEU A 71 11.22 -5.84 0.68
C LEU A 71 12.46 -4.96 0.48
N GLN A 72 12.57 -3.86 1.23
CA GLN A 72 13.75 -2.99 1.22
C GLN A 72 15.00 -3.72 1.72
N GLU A 73 14.91 -4.44 2.84
CA GLU A 73 16.02 -5.23 3.38
C GLU A 73 16.49 -6.31 2.38
N SER A 74 15.55 -6.97 1.71
CA SER A 74 15.85 -7.97 0.67
C SER A 74 16.53 -7.34 -0.55
N TYR A 75 16.07 -6.15 -0.96
CA TYR A 75 16.68 -5.38 -2.04
C TYR A 75 18.11 -4.97 -1.70
N ASP A 76 18.34 -4.41 -0.51
CA ASP A 76 19.68 -4.00 -0.06
C ASP A 76 20.62 -5.19 0.03
N SER A 77 20.14 -6.34 0.52
CA SER A 77 20.90 -7.59 0.58
C SER A 77 21.29 -8.09 -0.82
N LEU A 78 20.39 -7.99 -1.80
CA LEU A 78 20.66 -8.34 -3.20
C LEU A 78 21.72 -7.42 -3.82
N VAL A 79 21.62 -6.11 -3.58
CA VAL A 79 22.59 -5.11 -4.06
C VAL A 79 23.98 -5.40 -3.49
N GLN A 80 24.09 -5.68 -2.19
CA GLN A 80 25.36 -6.03 -1.55
C GLN A 80 25.99 -7.30 -2.13
N LEU A 81 25.17 -8.31 -2.48
CA LEU A 81 25.67 -9.53 -3.09
C LEU A 81 26.29 -9.25 -4.47
N ILE A 82 25.63 -8.43 -5.29
CA ILE A 82 26.11 -8.03 -6.62
C ILE A 82 27.43 -7.26 -6.51
N GLU A 83 27.53 -6.29 -5.59
CA GLU A 83 28.76 -5.51 -5.37
C GLU A 83 29.93 -6.39 -4.90
N LYS A 84 29.64 -7.41 -4.10
CA LYS A 84 30.65 -8.36 -3.60
C LYS A 84 31.16 -9.30 -4.69
N ASP A 85 30.29 -9.72 -5.60
CA ASP A 85 30.66 -10.56 -6.75
C ASP A 85 31.46 -9.77 -7.80
N GLU A 86 31.21 -8.46 -7.97
CA GLU A 86 32.01 -7.60 -8.86
C GLU A 86 33.41 -7.27 -8.32
N SER A 87 33.62 -7.42 -7.01
CA SER A 87 34.89 -7.11 -6.34
C SER A 87 35.76 -8.35 -6.06
N ALA A 88 35.32 -9.54 -6.48
CA ALA A 88 36.03 -10.81 -6.40
C ALA A 88 36.67 -11.22 -7.75
#